data_AF-A0A921JNW7-F1
#
_entry.id   AF-A0A921JNW7-F1
#
_cell.length_a   1.000
_cell.length_b   1.000
_cell.length_c   1.000
_cell.angle_alpha   90.00
_cell.angle_beta   90.00
_cell.angle_gamma   90.00
#
_symmetry.space_group_name_H-M   'P 1'
#
loop_
_entity.id
_entity.type
_entity.pdbx_description
1 polymer ?
#
loop_
_entity_poly.entity_id
_entity_poly.type
_entity_poly.pdbx_seq_one_letter_code
_entity_poly.pdbx_strand_id
1 'polypeptide(L)' 'MKKGLVMEGGAMRCMFTAGVTDTLMKAGIDFDGAI' A
#
# COMPACT_ATOMS: atom_id res chain seq x y z
N MET A 1 -9.91 -14.82 5.28
CA MET A 1 -9.70 -14.53 3.85
C MET A 1 -8.44 -13.71 3.74
N LYS A 2 -7.48 -14.11 2.90
CA LYS A 2 -6.22 -13.37 2.75
C LYS A 2 -6.43 -12.10 1.92
N LYS A 3 -5.77 -11.00 2.29
CA LYS A 3 -5.86 -9.69 1.62
C LYS A 3 -4.47 -9.30 1.11
N GLY A 4 -4.38 -8.97 -0.18
CA GLY A 4 -3.16 -8.47 -0.79
C GLY A 4 -3.27 -6.99 -1.15
N LEU A 5 -2.17 -6.25 -1.04
CA LEU A 5 -2.05 -4.89 -1.53
C LEU A 5 -1.36 -4.92 -2.91
N VAL A 6 -2.00 -4.40 -3.95
CA VAL A 6 -1.41 -4.28 -5.29
C VAL A 6 -1.08 -2.82 -5.54
N MET A 7 0.17 -2.54 -5.87
CA MET A 7 0.70 -1.22 -6.12
C MET A 7 1.08 -1.09 -7.59
N GLU A 8 0.52 -0.09 -8.27
CA GLU A 8 0.89 0.20 -9.65
C GLU A 8 2.35 0.69 -9.72
N GLY A 9 3.05 0.29 -10.79
CA GLY A 9 4.39 0.80 -11.06
C GLY A 9 4.37 2.28 -11.42
N GLY A 10 5.34 3.06 -10.93
CA GLY A 10 5.40 4.48 -11.28
C GLY A 10 6.65 5.18 -10.79
N ALA A 11 7.73 5.15 -11.58
CA ALA A 11 9.01 5.87 -11.42
C ALA A 11 9.11 6.78 -10.17
N MET A 12 8.87 8.09 -10.30
CA MET A 12 8.89 9.05 -9.18
C MET A 12 7.49 9.30 -8.58
N ARG A 13 6.46 8.55 -9.01
CA ARG A 13 5.08 8.65 -8.48
C ARG A 13 4.87 7.80 -7.23
N CYS A 14 5.89 7.08 -6.79
CA CYS A 14 5.87 6.30 -5.54
C CYS A 14 5.57 7.14 -4.29
N MET A 15 5.74 8.47 -4.32
CA MET A 15 5.35 9.34 -3.19
C MET A 15 3.84 9.27 -2.89
N PHE A 16 3.01 9.08 -3.92
CA PHE A 16 1.56 8.90 -3.72
C PHE A 16 1.26 7.57 -3.05
N THR A 17 1.88 6.47 -3.53
CA THR A 17 1.74 5.14 -2.93
C THR A 17 2.23 5.13 -1.48
N ALA A 18 3.35 5.78 -1.19
CA ALA A 18 3.88 5.89 0.17
C ALA A 18 2.90 6.58 1.13
N GLY A 19 2.28 7.69 0.72
CA GLY A 19 1.29 8.39 1.54
C GLY A 19 0.01 7.58 1.78
N VAL A 20 -0.44 6.84 0.77
CA VAL A 20 -1.59 5.93 0.91
C VAL A 20 -1.26 4.79 1.86
N THR A 21 -0.11 4.12 1.69
CA THR A 21 0.30 3.03 2.58
C THR A 21 0.46 3.49 4.03
N ASP A 22 1.05 4.66 4.28
CA ASP A 22 1.14 5.25 5.63
C ASP A 22 -0.25 5.48 6.25
N THR A 23 -1.21 5.97 5.47
CA THR A 23 -2.58 6.18 5.94
C THR A 23 -3.25 4.85 6.29
N LEU A 24 -3.08 3.82 5.46
CA LEU A 24 -3.64 2.48 5.70
C LEU A 24 -3.05 1.83 6.96
N MET A 25 -1.75 2.01 7.19
CA MET A 25 -1.08 1.53 8.42
C MET A 25 -1.63 2.23 9.66
N LYS A 26 -1.80 3.56 9.62
CA LYS A 26 -2.40 4.33 10.72
C LYS A 26 -3.86 3.95 11.00
N ALA A 27 -4.57 3.49 9.98
CA ALA A 27 -5.93 2.98 10.10
C ALA A 27 -6.01 1.52 10.58
N GLY A 28 -4.88 0.84 10.82
CA GLY A 28 -4.84 -0.55 11.27
C GLY A 28 -5.28 -1.57 10.21
N ILE A 29 -5.07 -1.25 8.92
CA ILE A 29 -5.42 -2.14 7.82
C ILE A 29 -4.21 -3.00 7.46
N ASP A 30 -4.27 -4.29 7.82
CA ASP A 30 -3.22 -5.27 7.55
C ASP A 30 -3.44 -6.04 6.24
N PHE A 31 -2.33 -6.39 5.59
CA PHE A 31 -2.29 -7.19 4.36
C PHE A 31 -1.34 -8.37 4.55
N ASP A 32 -1.70 -9.53 3.99
CA ASP A 32 -0.87 -10.75 4.01
C ASP A 32 0.31 -10.69 3.03
N GLY A 33 0.28 -9.72 2.10
CA GLY A 33 1.32 -9.50 1.11
C GLY A 33 1.10 -8.22 0.33
N ALA A 34 2.18 -7.66 -0.22
CA ALA A 34 2.16 -6.49 -1.08
C ALA A 34 3.04 -6.73 -2.31
N ILE A 35 2.56 -6.33 -3.49
CA ILE A 35 3.31 -6.37 -4.75
C ILE A 35 3.12 -5.07 -5.52
#